data_AF-A0A8H6N4H0-F1
#
_entry.id   AF-A0A8H6N4H0-F1
#
_cell.length_a   1.000
_cell.length_b   1.000
_cell.length_c   1.000
_cell.angle_alpha   90.00
_cell.angle_beta   90.00
_cell.angle_gamma   90.00
#
_symmetry.space_group_name_H-M   'P 1'
#
loop_
_entity.id
_entity.type
_entity.pdbx_description
1 polymer ?
#
loop_
_entity_poly.entity_id
_entity_poly.type
_entity_poly.pdbx_seq_one_letter_code
_entity_poly.pdbx_strand_id
1 'polypeptide(L)'
;MGWLWASPSPPKSPAPGQASQAPAATPPSAATKPAESDIDPEIQKFIALFQSDGKPEEPEPQPAQQSTSTSSKSSSSSSWFSLKSSPSSPSQINDRKIAPLADPNSVSESLLPTEMSCRQAFDMAFHCQSVGGQWNHIYRYGTMRSCSEHWEDFWFCMRIKSYSGKMKEEAIKSHYRQKEHDKYGDGKPNSEDVWQARTTKVPPGTAFTEKFIEEATLSDEEWQRMEMERRRQIRTRLGIEGASA
;
A
#
# COMPACT_ATOMS: atom_id res chain seq x y z
N MET A 1 -0.12 28.09 -6.93
CA MET A 1 0.34 26.69 -6.99
C MET A 1 -0.53 25.95 -8.01
N GLY A 2 -0.25 26.18 -9.28
CA GLY A 2 -1.03 25.64 -10.40
C GLY A 2 -0.67 24.18 -10.67
N TRP A 3 -1.70 23.35 -10.82
CA TRP A 3 -1.58 21.96 -11.21
C TRP A 3 -1.64 21.93 -12.75
N LEU A 4 -0.48 21.76 -13.38
CA LEU A 4 -0.32 21.72 -14.83
C LEU A 4 -0.78 20.36 -15.36
N TRP A 5 -1.97 20.32 -15.95
CA TRP A 5 -2.36 19.29 -16.92
C TRP A 5 -2.19 19.94 -18.30
N ALA A 6 -0.96 19.95 -18.82
CA ALA A 6 -0.73 20.29 -20.22
C ALA A 6 -1.10 19.07 -21.07
N SER A 7 -2.21 19.15 -21.80
CA SER A 7 -2.56 18.13 -22.79
C SER A 7 -1.59 18.23 -23.97
N PRO A 8 -0.95 17.14 -24.42
CA PRO A 8 -0.10 17.19 -25.60
C PRO A 8 -0.95 17.35 -26.87
N SER A 9 -0.55 18.28 -27.73
CA SER A 9 -1.11 18.50 -29.06
C SER A 9 -0.97 17.24 -29.94
N PRO A 10 -1.93 16.93 -30.83
CA PRO A 10 -1.81 15.77 -31.72
C PRO A 10 -0.70 15.99 -32.77
N PRO A 11 0.09 14.95 -33.13
CA PRO A 11 1.11 15.07 -34.17
C PRO A 11 0.47 15.23 -35.55
N LYS A 12 1.09 16.11 -36.34
CA LYS A 12 0.73 16.45 -37.71
C LYS A 12 0.85 15.22 -38.63
N SER A 13 -0.23 14.83 -39.28
CA SER A 13 -0.26 13.75 -40.28
C SER A 13 0.67 14.06 -41.47
N PRO A 14 1.52 13.12 -41.92
CA PRO A 14 2.22 13.24 -43.19
C PRO A 14 1.34 12.74 -44.36
N ALA A 15 1.35 13.48 -45.47
CA ALA A 15 0.72 13.10 -46.74
C ALA A 15 1.46 11.92 -47.41
N PRO A 16 0.80 11.16 -48.32
CA PRO A 16 1.16 9.79 -48.63
C PRO A 16 2.23 9.68 -49.72
N GLY A 17 3.19 8.77 -49.51
CA GLY A 17 4.05 8.26 -50.57
C GLY A 17 5.50 8.09 -50.14
N GLN A 18 5.85 6.91 -49.61
CA GLN A 18 6.96 6.08 -50.10
C GLN A 18 7.13 4.84 -49.22
N ALA A 19 7.42 3.73 -49.90
CA ALA A 19 7.35 2.37 -49.42
C ALA A 19 8.63 1.90 -48.70
N SER A 20 8.44 0.87 -47.87
CA SER A 20 9.35 -0.25 -47.59
C SER A 20 10.69 0.04 -46.89
N GLN A 21 10.85 -0.47 -45.66
CA GLN A 21 11.70 -1.63 -45.31
C GLN A 21 11.93 -1.71 -43.79
N ALA A 22 11.68 -2.88 -43.21
CA ALA A 22 12.39 -3.38 -42.02
C ALA A 22 13.66 -4.10 -42.52
N PRO A 23 14.80 -4.16 -41.78
CA PRO A 23 14.89 -5.05 -40.61
C PRO A 23 15.95 -4.69 -39.52
N ALA A 24 15.98 -5.55 -38.49
CA ALA A 24 17.14 -6.05 -37.74
C ALA A 24 17.62 -5.36 -36.43
N ALA A 25 18.07 -6.23 -35.53
CA ALA A 25 18.36 -6.05 -34.11
C ALA A 25 19.87 -6.02 -33.78
N THR A 26 20.18 -5.79 -32.48
CA THR A 26 21.45 -5.92 -31.69
C THR A 26 22.35 -4.68 -31.55
N PRO A 27 23.24 -4.56 -30.51
CA PRO A 27 23.24 -5.00 -29.09
C PRO A 27 23.63 -3.83 -28.10
N PRO A 28 23.79 -4.04 -26.77
CA PRO A 28 23.94 -2.95 -25.78
C PRO A 28 25.40 -2.58 -25.52
N SER A 29 25.69 -1.30 -25.23
CA SER A 29 27.00 -0.91 -24.70
C SER A 29 26.97 0.36 -23.84
N ALA A 30 27.81 0.29 -22.80
CA ALA A 30 28.44 1.34 -22.02
C ALA A 30 27.66 2.03 -20.87
N ALA A 31 28.09 1.64 -19.67
CA ALA A 31 27.88 2.30 -18.39
C ALA A 31 28.29 3.78 -18.39
N THR A 32 27.51 4.63 -17.74
CA THR A 32 27.89 6.01 -17.41
C THR A 32 27.98 6.14 -15.89
N LYS A 33 29.21 6.34 -15.39
CA LYS A 33 29.47 6.87 -14.04
C LYS A 33 28.88 8.29 -13.96
N PRO A 34 28.15 8.68 -12.90
CA PRO A 34 27.85 10.09 -12.71
C PRO A 34 29.05 10.79 -12.06
N ALA A 35 29.39 11.94 -12.62
CA ALA A 35 30.42 12.85 -12.18
C ALA A 35 30.10 13.46 -10.81
N GLU A 36 31.14 13.58 -10.02
CA GLU A 36 31.22 14.20 -8.70
C GLU A 36 31.38 15.71 -8.88
N SER A 37 30.28 16.45 -8.91
CA SER A 37 30.32 17.90 -8.69
C SER A 37 28.94 18.40 -8.27
N ASP A 38 28.93 19.10 -7.13
CA ASP A 38 27.81 19.78 -6.47
C ASP A 38 27.06 18.97 -5.39
N ILE A 39 27.81 18.50 -4.39
CA ILE A 39 27.24 17.98 -3.15
C ILE A 39 27.43 19.04 -2.05
N ASP A 40 26.31 19.56 -1.55
CA ASP A 40 26.19 20.51 -0.45
C ASP A 40 27.10 20.12 0.75
N PRO A 41 27.85 21.07 1.36
CA PRO A 41 28.73 20.80 2.50
C PRO A 41 28.02 20.15 3.70
N GLU A 42 26.70 20.31 3.86
CA GLU A 42 25.96 19.61 4.92
C GLU A 42 25.72 18.13 4.61
N ILE A 43 25.50 17.80 3.34
CA ILE A 43 25.31 16.42 2.88
C ILE A 43 26.62 15.63 3.00
N GLN A 44 27.76 16.27 2.77
CA GLN A 44 29.07 15.63 2.96
C GLN A 44 29.32 15.26 4.43
N LYS A 45 28.90 16.12 5.38
CA LYS A 45 29.00 15.82 6.81
C LYS A 45 28.11 14.65 7.22
N PHE A 46 26.91 14.58 6.65
CA PHE A 46 26.00 13.47 6.87
C PHE A 46 26.56 12.16 6.33
N ILE A 47 27.11 12.14 5.11
CA ILE A 47 27.73 10.95 4.51
C ILE A 47 28.95 10.50 5.33
N ALA A 48 29.76 11.44 5.82
CA ALA A 48 30.93 11.14 6.66
C ALA A 48 30.55 10.45 7.98
N LEU A 49 29.40 10.80 8.56
CA LEU A 49 28.90 10.19 9.79
C LEU A 49 28.62 8.68 9.61
N PHE A 50 28.02 8.27 8.49
CA PHE A 50 27.76 6.86 8.21
C PHE A 50 29.02 6.06 7.84
N GLN A 51 30.01 6.71 7.22
CA GLN A 51 31.27 6.05 6.88
C GLN A 51 32.15 5.83 8.12
N SER A 52 31.99 6.65 9.17
CA SER A 52 32.73 6.50 10.42
C SER A 52 32.31 5.29 11.26
N ASP A 53 31.07 4.79 11.09
CA ASP A 53 30.58 3.58 11.76
C ASP A 53 30.95 2.26 11.03
N GLY A 54 31.60 2.36 9.86
CA GLY A 54 31.82 1.21 8.97
C GLY A 54 33.26 0.73 8.82
N LYS A 55 34.23 1.22 9.60
CA LYS A 55 35.64 0.82 9.47
C LYS A 55 36.01 -0.19 10.58
N PRO A 56 36.30 -1.47 10.26
CA PRO A 56 36.81 -2.43 11.22
C PRO A 56 38.31 -2.13 11.44
N GLU A 57 38.66 -1.68 12.64
CA GLU A 57 40.04 -1.55 13.08
C GLU A 57 40.42 -2.82 13.86
N GLU A 58 41.37 -3.56 13.29
CA GLU A 58 41.99 -4.79 13.80
C GLU A 58 42.93 -4.45 14.97
N PRO A 59 43.03 -5.31 16.02
CA PRO A 59 43.61 -4.91 17.30
C PRO A 59 45.10 -5.28 17.43
N GLU A 60 45.91 -4.43 18.07
CA GLU A 60 47.12 -4.84 18.80
C GLU A 60 47.61 -3.73 19.78
N PRO A 61 48.53 -4.01 20.75
CA PRO A 61 48.20 -4.01 22.17
C PRO A 61 48.89 -2.91 23.01
N GLN A 62 48.40 -2.74 24.25
CA GLN A 62 48.94 -1.81 25.26
C GLN A 62 50.38 -2.15 25.68
N PRO A 63 51.12 -1.17 26.27
CA PRO A 63 51.24 -1.21 27.74
C PRO A 63 51.27 0.16 28.48
N ALA A 64 50.64 0.15 29.65
CA ALA A 64 50.98 0.75 30.96
C ALA A 64 51.50 2.21 31.10
N GLN A 65 50.78 3.07 31.85
CA GLN A 65 51.11 3.50 33.24
C GLN A 65 50.35 4.77 33.71
N GLN A 66 49.76 4.63 34.92
CA GLN A 66 49.62 5.56 36.06
C GLN A 66 49.33 7.09 35.92
N SER A 67 48.24 7.47 36.61
CA SER A 67 48.15 8.44 37.73
C SER A 67 47.47 9.83 37.57
N THR A 68 46.53 10.04 38.50
CA THR A 68 46.15 11.27 39.26
C THR A 68 45.29 12.41 38.68
N SER A 69 44.15 12.58 39.38
CA SER A 69 43.51 13.80 39.92
C SER A 69 42.64 14.75 39.06
N THR A 70 41.38 14.83 39.51
CA THR A 70 40.52 16.02 39.73
C THR A 70 40.08 16.88 38.53
N SER A 71 38.81 16.78 38.15
CA SER A 71 37.73 17.70 38.57
C SER A 71 36.56 17.66 37.57
N SER A 72 35.38 17.42 38.13
CA SER A 72 34.10 17.23 37.46
C SER A 72 33.48 18.54 36.98
N LYS A 73 33.11 18.62 35.69
CA LYS A 73 31.98 19.45 35.23
C LYS A 73 31.14 18.67 34.21
N SER A 74 29.85 18.67 34.52
CA SER A 74 28.67 18.11 33.84
C SER A 74 28.58 18.29 32.32
N SER A 75 28.09 17.28 31.61
CA SER A 75 26.69 17.24 31.14
C SER A 75 26.35 15.95 30.37
N SER A 76 25.45 15.17 30.98
CA SER A 76 24.43 14.28 30.41
C SER A 76 24.74 13.47 29.14
N SER A 77 25.30 12.27 29.33
CA SER A 77 25.03 11.12 28.47
C SER A 77 24.00 10.21 29.15
N SER A 78 22.82 10.18 28.59
CA SER A 78 21.67 9.45 29.10
C SER A 78 21.89 7.93 28.94
N SER A 79 22.18 7.28 30.05
CA SER A 79 22.41 5.85 30.20
C SER A 79 21.07 5.15 30.46
N TRP A 80 20.43 4.67 29.40
CA TRP A 80 19.24 3.80 29.40
C TRP A 80 19.24 3.18 28.00
N PHE A 81 19.71 1.96 27.74
CA PHE A 81 19.29 0.72 28.36
C PHE A 81 20.35 -0.36 28.05
N SER A 82 21.10 -0.75 29.06
CA SER A 82 21.77 -2.05 29.10
C SER A 82 21.50 -2.64 30.48
N LEU A 83 21.30 -3.96 30.53
CA LEU A 83 20.90 -4.82 31.67
C LEU A 83 19.35 -4.96 31.75
N LYS A 84 18.73 -6.15 31.71
CA LYS A 84 19.19 -7.49 32.08
C LYS A 84 18.51 -8.57 31.25
N SER A 85 19.29 -9.58 30.89
CA SER A 85 18.85 -10.92 30.54
C SER A 85 18.05 -11.51 31.72
N SER A 86 16.79 -11.85 31.49
CA SER A 86 15.99 -12.70 32.36
C SER A 86 15.42 -13.86 31.52
N PRO A 87 15.64 -15.12 31.89
CA PRO A 87 15.15 -16.28 31.14
C PRO A 87 13.76 -16.67 31.66
N SER A 88 12.71 -16.18 31.00
CA SER A 88 11.36 -16.76 31.07
C SER A 88 10.39 -15.93 30.23
N SER A 89 10.47 -16.05 28.90
CA SER A 89 9.30 -15.73 28.09
C SER A 89 8.33 -16.91 28.23
N PRO A 90 7.13 -16.71 28.78
CA PRO A 90 6.10 -17.72 28.64
C PRO A 90 5.80 -17.80 27.14
N SER A 91 5.72 -19.03 26.64
CA SER A 91 5.19 -19.32 25.32
C SER A 91 3.90 -18.52 25.15
N GLN A 92 3.89 -17.53 24.25
CA GLN A 92 2.67 -16.95 23.72
C GLN A 92 2.02 -18.02 22.84
N ILE A 93 1.41 -19.00 23.51
CA ILE A 93 0.26 -19.70 22.97
C ILE A 93 -0.80 -18.63 22.81
N ASN A 94 -0.86 -18.07 21.60
CA ASN A 94 -1.97 -17.23 21.19
C ASN A 94 -3.26 -18.03 21.45
N ASP A 95 -4.02 -17.65 22.48
CA ASP A 95 -5.44 -17.97 22.62
C ASP A 95 -6.21 -17.24 21.52
N ARG A 96 -5.89 -17.54 20.24
CA ARG A 96 -6.77 -17.23 19.13
C ARG A 96 -7.93 -18.18 19.26
N LYS A 97 -9.05 -17.66 19.78
CA LYS A 97 -10.33 -18.35 19.76
C LYS A 97 -10.61 -18.73 18.30
N ILE A 98 -10.45 -20.02 17.99
CA ILE A 98 -10.64 -20.56 16.66
C ILE A 98 -12.06 -20.19 16.24
N ALA A 99 -12.19 -19.49 15.10
CA ALA A 99 -13.49 -19.14 14.55
C ALA A 99 -14.35 -20.41 14.46
N PRO A 100 -15.64 -20.35 14.86
CA PRO A 100 -16.52 -21.50 14.78
C PRO A 100 -16.47 -22.12 13.38
N LEU A 101 -16.42 -23.45 13.31
CA LEU A 101 -16.47 -24.16 12.05
C LEU A 101 -17.87 -23.94 11.45
N ALA A 102 -17.99 -22.96 10.55
CA ALA A 102 -19.24 -22.67 9.86
C ALA A 102 -19.68 -23.87 9.01
N ASP A 103 -21.00 -23.99 8.77
CA ASP A 103 -21.54 -25.04 7.93
C ASP A 103 -20.82 -25.05 6.56
N PRO A 104 -20.30 -26.20 6.11
CA PRO A 104 -19.52 -26.29 4.87
C PRO A 104 -20.31 -25.93 3.61
N ASN A 105 -21.65 -25.85 3.72
CA ASN A 105 -22.56 -25.48 2.64
C ASN A 105 -23.05 -24.01 2.73
N SER A 106 -22.53 -23.21 3.66
CA SER A 106 -22.87 -21.80 3.73
C SER A 106 -22.22 -21.03 2.58
N VAL A 107 -22.95 -20.08 1.98
CA VAL A 107 -22.47 -19.30 0.83
C VAL A 107 -21.23 -18.48 1.21
N SER A 108 -21.17 -17.95 2.43
CA SER A 108 -20.00 -17.25 2.99
C SER A 108 -18.73 -18.09 2.91
N GLU A 109 -18.82 -19.36 3.30
CA GLU A 109 -17.71 -20.29 3.30
C GLU A 109 -17.26 -20.69 1.88
N SER A 110 -18.15 -20.63 0.87
CA SER A 110 -17.79 -20.88 -0.53
C SER A 110 -17.10 -19.69 -1.23
N LEU A 111 -17.28 -18.48 -0.69
CA LEU A 111 -16.70 -17.25 -1.23
C LEU A 111 -15.28 -16.98 -0.72
N LEU A 112 -14.86 -17.69 0.34
CA LEU A 112 -13.53 -17.53 0.90
C LEU A 112 -12.45 -17.93 -0.13
N PRO A 113 -11.39 -17.12 -0.29
CA PRO A 113 -10.28 -17.46 -1.18
C PRO A 113 -9.63 -18.79 -0.79
N THR A 114 -9.32 -19.63 -1.77
CA THR A 114 -8.58 -20.89 -1.61
C THR A 114 -7.09 -20.74 -1.94
N GLU A 115 -6.73 -19.70 -2.69
CA GLU A 115 -5.38 -19.38 -3.13
C GLU A 115 -4.94 -18.03 -2.57
N MET A 116 -3.64 -17.89 -2.32
CA MET A 116 -3.03 -16.59 -1.97
C MET A 116 -1.63 -16.47 -2.58
N SER A 117 -1.26 -15.26 -2.97
CA SER A 117 0.06 -14.98 -3.53
C SER A 117 0.91 -14.16 -2.54
N CYS A 118 2.10 -14.68 -2.20
CA CYS A 118 2.94 -14.04 -1.17
C CYS A 118 3.53 -12.70 -1.63
N ARG A 119 3.71 -12.55 -2.95
CA ARG A 119 4.16 -11.28 -3.53
C ARG A 119 3.12 -10.19 -3.34
N GLN A 120 1.85 -10.48 -3.65
CA GLN A 120 0.77 -9.51 -3.46
C GLN A 120 0.56 -9.18 -1.98
N ALA A 121 0.67 -10.17 -1.09
CA ALA A 121 0.60 -9.94 0.35
C ALA A 121 1.73 -9.01 0.83
N PHE A 122 2.95 -9.20 0.32
CA PHE A 122 4.07 -8.29 0.58
C PHE A 122 3.81 -6.88 0.05
N ASP A 123 3.37 -6.76 -1.21
CA ASP A 123 3.13 -5.46 -1.84
C ASP A 123 2.05 -4.68 -1.06
N MET A 124 1.01 -5.35 -0.58
CA MET A 124 0.00 -4.74 0.31
C MET A 124 0.57 -4.29 1.65
N ALA A 125 1.39 -5.13 2.31
CA ALA A 125 1.99 -4.79 3.59
C ALA A 125 2.96 -3.60 3.47
N PHE A 126 3.80 -3.61 2.44
CA PHE A 126 4.74 -2.54 2.15
C PHE A 126 4.03 -1.24 1.77
N HIS A 127 3.03 -1.31 0.90
CA HIS A 127 2.25 -0.14 0.52
C HIS A 127 1.53 0.46 1.73
N CYS A 128 0.99 -0.35 2.63
CA CYS A 128 0.39 0.14 3.87
C CYS A 128 1.38 0.90 4.74
N GLN A 129 2.62 0.42 4.87
CA GLN A 129 3.63 1.08 5.71
C GLN A 129 4.23 2.33 5.03
N SER A 130 4.10 2.44 3.70
CA SER A 130 4.63 3.58 2.96
C SER A 130 3.96 4.90 3.37
N VAL A 131 4.73 5.99 3.31
CA VAL A 131 4.24 7.34 3.62
C VAL A 131 3.05 7.71 2.74
N GLY A 132 3.08 7.34 1.46
CA GLY A 132 1.98 7.57 0.51
C GLY A 132 0.70 6.80 0.88
N GLY A 133 0.84 5.55 1.33
CA GLY A 133 -0.29 4.74 1.77
C GLY A 133 -0.94 5.25 3.06
N GLN A 134 -0.14 5.79 3.98
CA GLN A 134 -0.60 6.32 5.27
C GLN A 134 -1.19 7.73 5.19
N TRP A 135 -0.81 8.55 4.19
CA TRP A 135 -1.19 9.96 4.10
C TRP A 135 -2.70 10.20 4.15
N ASN A 136 -3.48 9.37 3.46
CA ASN A 136 -4.94 9.51 3.48
C ASN A 136 -5.54 9.19 4.85
N HIS A 137 -4.96 8.23 5.57
CA HIS A 137 -5.44 7.83 6.88
C HIS A 137 -5.10 8.87 7.95
N ILE A 138 -3.88 9.41 7.94
CA ILE A 138 -3.50 10.51 8.83
C ILE A 138 -4.33 11.77 8.55
N TYR A 139 -4.59 12.09 7.28
CA TYR A 139 -5.42 13.24 6.93
C TYR A 139 -6.87 13.09 7.40
N ARG A 140 -7.48 11.90 7.24
CA ARG A 140 -8.89 11.66 7.60
C ARG A 140 -9.12 11.39 9.08
N TYR A 141 -8.22 10.64 9.72
CA TYR A 141 -8.41 10.11 11.08
C TYR A 141 -7.37 10.60 12.09
N GLY A 142 -6.36 11.38 11.66
CA GLY A 142 -5.32 11.93 12.54
C GLY A 142 -4.35 10.90 13.12
N THR A 143 -4.44 9.63 12.71
CA THR A 143 -3.66 8.51 13.24
C THR A 143 -3.03 7.71 12.11
N MET A 144 -1.96 6.98 12.39
CA MET A 144 -1.44 5.98 11.45
C MET A 144 -2.34 4.74 11.48
N ARG A 145 -2.64 4.18 10.30
CA ARG A 145 -3.37 2.93 10.17
C ARG A 145 -2.52 1.79 10.72
N SER A 146 -3.12 0.88 11.48
CA SER A 146 -2.46 -0.39 11.81
C SER A 146 -2.27 -1.24 10.55
N CYS A 147 -1.01 -1.53 10.19
CA CYS A 147 -0.65 -2.39 9.06
C CYS A 147 -0.36 -3.85 9.47
N SER A 148 -0.59 -4.22 10.73
CA SER A 148 -0.27 -5.56 11.24
C SER A 148 -1.00 -6.66 10.47
N GLU A 149 -2.26 -6.43 10.10
CA GLU A 149 -3.08 -7.38 9.34
C GLU A 149 -2.44 -7.81 8.02
N HIS A 150 -1.87 -6.86 7.27
CA HIS A 150 -1.20 -7.16 6.00
C HIS A 150 0.14 -7.87 6.18
N TRP A 151 0.86 -7.55 7.26
CA TRP A 151 2.08 -8.27 7.62
C TRP A 151 1.78 -9.70 8.08
N GLU A 152 0.69 -9.92 8.81
CA GLU A 152 0.23 -11.25 9.18
C GLU A 152 -0.12 -12.09 7.96
N ASP A 153 -0.82 -11.53 6.96
CA ASP A 153 -1.11 -12.19 5.68
C ASP A 153 0.19 -12.64 4.98
N PHE A 154 1.20 -11.75 4.94
CA PHE A 154 2.50 -12.04 4.33
C PHE A 154 3.24 -13.18 5.06
N TRP A 155 3.38 -13.08 6.38
CA TRP A 155 4.07 -14.10 7.17
C TRP A 155 3.34 -15.43 7.15
N PHE A 156 2.01 -15.42 7.14
CA PHE A 156 1.20 -16.60 6.95
C PHE A 156 1.49 -17.25 5.59
N CYS A 157 1.46 -16.48 4.49
CA CYS A 157 1.78 -16.99 3.15
C CYS A 157 3.17 -17.64 3.09
N MET A 158 4.18 -16.98 3.68
CA MET A 158 5.53 -17.52 3.73
C MET A 158 5.61 -18.83 4.52
N ARG A 159 4.82 -18.97 5.60
CA ARG A 159 4.78 -20.17 6.44
C ARG A 159 4.11 -21.36 5.76
N ILE A 160 3.04 -21.12 5.01
CA ILE A 160 2.29 -22.18 4.31
C ILE A 160 2.88 -22.53 2.94
N LYS A 161 3.97 -21.88 2.51
CA LYS A 161 4.57 -22.09 1.19
C LYS A 161 4.96 -23.55 0.93
N SER A 162 5.29 -24.31 1.97
CA SER A 162 5.62 -25.73 1.88
C SER A 162 4.40 -26.64 1.75
N TYR A 163 3.19 -26.12 1.96
CA TYR A 163 1.96 -26.90 1.91
C TYR A 163 1.53 -27.04 0.45
N SER A 164 1.01 -28.20 0.08
CA SER A 164 0.59 -28.51 -1.29
C SER A 164 -0.84 -29.02 -1.34
N GLY A 165 -1.52 -28.73 -2.46
CA GLY A 165 -2.90 -29.17 -2.74
C GLY A 165 -3.90 -28.74 -1.66
N LYS A 166 -4.77 -29.68 -1.28
CA LYS A 166 -5.91 -29.43 -0.37
C LYS A 166 -5.51 -28.89 1.00
N MET A 167 -4.36 -29.30 1.54
CA MET A 167 -3.90 -28.81 2.85
C MET A 167 -3.56 -27.32 2.82
N LYS A 168 -3.04 -26.82 1.69
CA LYS A 168 -2.79 -25.38 1.49
C LYS A 168 -4.11 -24.63 1.39
N GLU A 169 -5.04 -25.14 0.60
CA GLU A 169 -6.37 -24.52 0.41
C GLU A 169 -7.14 -24.41 1.72
N GLU A 170 -7.20 -25.49 2.51
CA GLU A 170 -7.86 -25.51 3.81
C GLU A 170 -7.19 -24.56 4.82
N ALA A 171 -5.86 -24.50 4.85
CA ALA A 171 -5.14 -23.56 5.69
C ALA A 171 -5.46 -22.10 5.30
N ILE A 172 -5.43 -21.78 4.00
CA ILE A 172 -5.76 -20.44 3.49
C ILE A 172 -7.20 -20.07 3.84
N LYS A 173 -8.13 -21.00 3.64
CA LYS A 173 -9.54 -20.80 3.93
C LYS A 173 -9.77 -20.53 5.42
N SER A 174 -9.13 -21.32 6.29
CA SER A 174 -9.20 -21.11 7.74
C SER A 174 -8.65 -19.75 8.18
N HIS A 175 -7.58 -19.28 7.53
CA HIS A 175 -6.98 -17.98 7.80
C HIS A 175 -7.94 -16.83 7.45
N TYR A 176 -8.56 -16.87 6.27
CA TYR A 176 -9.55 -15.86 5.88
C TYR A 176 -10.83 -15.94 6.72
N ARG A 177 -11.26 -17.14 7.13
CA ARG A 177 -12.38 -17.30 8.06
C ARG A 177 -12.10 -16.60 9.39
N GLN A 178 -10.91 -16.82 9.96
CA GLN A 178 -10.51 -16.15 11.20
C GLN A 178 -10.48 -14.64 11.01
N LYS A 179 -9.94 -14.16 9.88
CA LYS A 179 -9.87 -12.74 9.56
C LYS A 179 -11.25 -12.08 9.45
N GLU A 180 -12.21 -12.73 8.79
CA GLU A 180 -13.59 -12.24 8.72
C GLU A 180 -14.25 -12.23 10.09
N HIS A 181 -14.05 -13.28 10.90
CA HIS A 181 -14.57 -13.32 12.26
C HIS A 181 -13.94 -12.24 13.16
N ASP A 182 -12.65 -11.97 13.02
CA ASP A 182 -11.96 -10.91 13.77
C ASP A 182 -12.38 -9.50 13.31
N LYS A 183 -12.96 -9.36 12.11
CA LYS A 183 -13.43 -8.09 11.57
C LYS A 183 -14.93 -7.85 11.79
N TYR A 184 -15.74 -8.88 11.63
CA TYR A 184 -17.20 -8.82 11.60
C TYR A 184 -17.89 -9.77 12.58
N GLY A 185 -17.13 -10.50 13.41
CA GLY A 185 -17.69 -11.41 14.41
C GLY A 185 -18.37 -10.68 15.57
N ASP A 186 -18.79 -11.47 16.56
CA ASP A 186 -19.68 -11.04 17.64
C ASP A 186 -19.22 -9.74 18.33
N GLY A 187 -20.11 -8.73 18.35
CA GLY A 187 -19.91 -7.46 19.03
C GLY A 187 -19.13 -6.40 18.24
N LYS A 188 -18.76 -6.67 16.98
CA LYS A 188 -18.19 -5.66 16.09
C LYS A 188 -19.29 -5.01 15.25
N PRO A 189 -19.19 -3.69 14.97
CA PRO A 189 -20.18 -3.00 14.17
C PRO A 189 -20.21 -3.60 12.76
N ASN A 190 -21.35 -4.17 12.38
CA ASN A 190 -21.57 -4.75 11.07
C ASN A 190 -22.73 -4.04 10.35
N SER A 191 -22.74 -4.07 9.02
CA SER A 191 -23.87 -3.56 8.25
C SER A 191 -25.18 -4.29 8.56
N GLU A 192 -25.08 -5.54 9.02
CA GLU A 192 -26.23 -6.35 9.44
C GLU A 192 -26.93 -5.81 10.70
N ASP A 193 -26.26 -4.96 11.50
CA ASP A 193 -26.87 -4.29 12.65
C ASP A 193 -27.92 -3.25 12.22
N VAL A 194 -27.74 -2.67 11.03
CA VAL A 194 -28.63 -1.65 10.47
C VAL A 194 -29.54 -2.23 9.39
N TRP A 195 -29.09 -3.24 8.64
CA TRP A 195 -29.78 -3.81 7.48
C TRP A 195 -29.99 -5.31 7.66
N GLN A 196 -31.24 -5.73 7.79
CA GLN A 196 -31.56 -7.16 7.87
C GLN A 196 -31.66 -7.78 6.47
N ALA A 197 -31.11 -8.98 6.32
CA ALA A 197 -31.27 -9.76 5.10
C ALA A 197 -32.74 -10.10 4.85
N ARG A 198 -33.19 -10.00 3.60
CA ARG A 198 -34.56 -10.39 3.21
C ARG A 198 -34.72 -11.90 3.33
N THR A 199 -35.80 -12.33 3.97
CA THR A 199 -36.16 -13.75 4.09
C THR A 199 -36.65 -14.36 2.76
N THR A 200 -37.19 -13.53 1.86
CA THR A 200 -37.74 -13.96 0.58
C THR A 200 -37.01 -13.33 -0.59
N LYS A 201 -36.86 -14.10 -1.68
CA LYS A 201 -36.28 -13.61 -2.93
C LYS A 201 -37.21 -12.59 -3.55
N VAL A 202 -36.62 -11.54 -4.11
CA VAL A 202 -37.36 -10.52 -4.88
C VAL A 202 -37.90 -11.19 -6.16
N PRO A 203 -39.20 -11.05 -6.48
CA PRO A 203 -39.76 -11.67 -7.67
C PRO A 203 -39.12 -11.11 -8.95
N PRO A 204 -38.92 -11.95 -9.98
CA PRO A 204 -38.27 -11.52 -11.21
C PRO A 204 -39.04 -10.37 -11.86
N GLY A 205 -38.32 -9.34 -12.32
CA GLY A 205 -38.91 -8.17 -12.99
C GLY A 205 -39.43 -7.06 -12.07
N THR A 206 -39.25 -7.15 -10.75
CA THR A 206 -39.67 -6.08 -9.82
C THR A 206 -38.57 -5.12 -9.39
N ALA A 207 -37.32 -5.56 -9.34
CA ALA A 207 -36.17 -4.72 -9.05
C ALA A 207 -35.29 -4.58 -10.30
N PHE A 208 -34.69 -3.41 -10.48
CA PHE A 208 -33.81 -3.09 -11.61
C PHE A 208 -34.48 -3.30 -12.98
N THR A 209 -35.80 -3.04 -13.08
CA THR A 209 -36.59 -3.19 -14.31
C THR A 209 -36.43 -2.01 -15.27
N GLU A 210 -35.72 -0.97 -14.85
CA GLU A 210 -35.35 0.12 -15.74
C GLU A 210 -34.50 -0.45 -16.85
N LYS A 211 -35.06 -0.48 -18.06
CA LYS A 211 -34.26 -0.75 -19.25
C LYS A 211 -33.25 0.38 -19.29
N PHE A 212 -31.99 0.08 -19.05
CA PHE A 212 -30.91 0.92 -19.54
C PHE A 212 -31.27 1.19 -20.98
N ILE A 213 -31.61 2.43 -21.28
CA ILE A 213 -32.01 2.84 -22.62
C ILE A 213 -30.79 2.53 -23.47
N GLU A 214 -30.87 1.40 -24.19
CA GLU A 214 -29.86 1.00 -25.16
C GLU A 214 -29.73 2.13 -26.17
N GLU A 215 -28.49 2.48 -26.45
CA GLU A 215 -28.07 3.66 -27.19
C GLU A 215 -28.32 4.99 -26.45
N ALA A 216 -27.29 5.45 -25.75
CA ALA A 216 -26.92 6.84 -25.94
C ALA A 216 -26.69 7.02 -27.45
N THR A 217 -27.73 7.39 -28.21
CA THR A 217 -27.63 7.79 -29.62
C THR A 217 -26.73 9.02 -29.81
N LEU A 218 -26.29 9.60 -28.70
CA LEU A 218 -25.40 10.72 -28.61
C LEU A 218 -23.97 10.19 -28.56
N SER A 219 -23.19 10.58 -29.55
CA SER A 219 -21.75 10.33 -29.55
C SER A 219 -21.10 10.93 -28.29
N ASP A 220 -20.00 10.35 -27.82
CA ASP A 220 -19.24 10.85 -26.67
C ASP A 220 -18.90 12.35 -26.82
N GLU A 221 -18.66 12.82 -28.05
CA GLU A 221 -18.40 14.22 -28.36
C GLU A 221 -19.62 15.12 -28.12
N GLU A 222 -20.80 14.69 -28.55
CA GLU A 222 -22.05 15.43 -28.34
C GLU A 222 -22.40 15.47 -26.86
N TRP A 223 -22.22 14.36 -26.15
CA TRP A 223 -22.40 14.31 -24.70
C TRP A 223 -21.45 15.27 -23.98
N GLN A 224 -20.17 15.29 -24.35
CA GLN A 224 -19.20 16.23 -23.78
C GLN A 224 -19.57 17.69 -24.07
N ARG A 225 -20.04 18.01 -25.28
CA ARG A 225 -20.49 19.36 -25.64
C ARG A 225 -21.71 19.79 -24.83
N MET A 226 -22.71 18.92 -24.71
CA MET A 226 -23.90 19.19 -23.90
C MET A 226 -23.53 19.38 -22.43
N GLU A 227 -22.63 18.56 -21.88
CA GLU A 227 -22.19 18.68 -20.50
C GLU A 227 -21.37 19.97 -20.26
N MET A 228 -20.52 20.37 -21.21
CA MET A 228 -19.80 21.65 -21.18
C MET A 228 -20.77 22.84 -21.21
N GLU A 229 -21.79 22.79 -22.07
CA GLU A 229 -22.79 23.84 -22.18
C GLU A 229 -23.66 23.91 -20.94
N ARG A 230 -24.11 22.77 -20.40
CA ARG A 230 -24.83 22.68 -19.12
C ARG A 230 -24.01 23.31 -17.98
N ARG A 231 -22.72 22.98 -17.88
CA ARG A 231 -21.81 23.58 -16.88
C ARG A 231 -21.61 25.08 -17.09
N ARG A 232 -21.58 25.55 -18.34
CA ARG A 232 -21.52 26.98 -18.67
C ARG A 232 -22.79 27.70 -18.22
N GLN A 233 -23.96 27.16 -18.56
CA GLN A 233 -25.25 27.72 -18.15
C GLN A 233 -25.39 27.78 -16.63
N ILE A 234 -24.93 26.76 -15.90
CA ILE A 234 -24.91 26.77 -14.44
C ILE A 234 -24.01 27.89 -13.91
N ARG A 235 -22.79 28.05 -14.47
CA ARG A 235 -21.88 29.15 -14.08
C ARG A 235 -22.49 30.53 -14.37
N THR A 236 -23.13 30.70 -15.52
CA THR A 236 -23.85 31.93 -15.88
C THR A 236 -25.00 32.21 -14.90
N ARG A 237 -25.81 31.21 -14.57
CA ARG A 237 -26.91 31.34 -13.57
C ARG A 237 -26.39 31.69 -12.18
N LEU A 238 -25.18 31.23 -11.84
CA LEU A 238 -24.51 31.56 -10.58
C LEU A 238 -23.69 32.88 -10.65
N GLY A 239 -23.67 33.57 -11.80
CA GLY A 239 -22.97 34.85 -11.98
C GLY A 239 -21.44 34.75 -12.00
N ILE A 240 -20.87 33.57 -12.27
CA ILE A 240 -19.41 33.30 -12.21
C ILE A 240 -18.80 33.38 -13.62
N GLU A 241 -19.14 34.41 -14.40
CA GLU A 241 -18.75 34.51 -15.81
C GLU A 241 -17.29 34.97 -16.04
N GLY A 242 -16.62 35.48 -14.99
CA GLY A 242 -15.28 36.09 -15.09
C GLY A 242 -14.11 35.27 -14.54
N ALA A 243 -14.34 34.05 -14.03
CA ALA A 243 -13.27 33.20 -13.53
C ALA A 243 -12.74 32.26 -14.64
N SER A 244 -12.20 32.83 -15.72
CA SER A 244 -11.34 32.10 -16.66
C SER A 244 -9.89 32.23 -16.20
N ALA A 245 -9.30 31.10 -15.81
CA ALA A 245 -7.85 30.90 -15.82
C ALA A 245 -7.42 30.42 -17.21
#